data_AF-A0ABD0QVZ9-F1
#
_entry.id   AF-A0ABD0QVZ9-F1
#
_cell.length_a   1.000
_cell.length_b   1.000
_cell.length_c   1.000
_cell.angle_alpha   90.00
_cell.angle_beta   90.00
_cell.angle_gamma   90.00
#
_symmetry.space_group_name_H-M   'P 1'
#
loop_
_entity.id
_entity.type
_entity.pdbx_description
1 polymer ?
#
loop_
_entity_poly.entity_id
_entity_poly.type
_entity_poly.pdbx_seq_one_letter_code
_entity_poly.pdbx_strand_id
1 'polypeptide(L)' 'PEPTNFLIKCNASVNAVDKVNRNSPLHCAVLAGNVDAVHILLEAGASVDLENAN' A
#
# COMPACT_ATOMS: atom_id res chain seq x y z
N PRO A 1 -1.15 4.65 25.42
CA PRO A 1 -0.06 4.82 24.44
C PRO A 1 0.51 3.46 24.03
N GLU A 2 0.32 2.91 22.83
CA GLU A 2 -0.29 3.31 21.57
C GLU A 2 -0.58 1.96 20.89
N PRO A 3 -1.84 1.56 20.59
CA PRO A 3 -2.12 0.37 19.78
C PRO A 3 -1.50 0.45 18.37
N THR A 4 -1.00 1.63 18.01
CA THR A 4 -0.27 2.02 16.80
C THR A 4 0.94 1.13 16.49
N ASN A 5 1.53 0.46 17.49
CA ASN A 5 2.65 -0.45 17.25
C ASN A 5 2.24 -1.86 16.75
N PHE A 6 0.94 -2.20 16.73
CA PHE A 6 0.47 -3.52 16.30
C PHE A 6 0.40 -3.70 14.77
N LEU A 7 0.42 -2.61 14.01
CA LEU A 7 0.35 -2.65 12.53
C LEU A 7 1.72 -2.76 11.86
N ILE A 8 2.82 -2.86 12.62
CA ILE A 8 4.16 -3.19 12.07
C ILE A 8 4.25 -4.69 11.69
N LYS A 9 3.21 -5.50 11.98
CA LYS A 9 3.24 -6.97 11.90
C LYS A 9 2.65 -7.57 10.62
N CYS A 10 2.32 -6.78 9.62
CA CYS A 10 2.01 -7.32 8.32
C CYS A 10 3.30 -7.34 7.51
N ASN A 11 3.98 -8.49 7.46
CA ASN A 11 4.96 -8.83 6.42
C ASN A 11 4.29 -8.91 5.02
N ALA A 12 3.18 -8.20 4.83
CA ALA A 12 2.57 -7.93 3.55
C ALA A 12 3.58 -7.09 2.80
N SER A 13 4.08 -7.65 1.69
CA SER A 13 4.89 -6.86 0.76
C SER A 13 4.04 -5.65 0.36
N VAL A 14 4.51 -4.44 0.68
CA VAL A 14 3.90 -3.17 0.26
C VAL A 14 3.77 -3.05 -1.27
N ASN A 15 4.51 -3.92 -1.97
CA ASN A 15 4.55 -4.08 -3.42
C ASN A 15 3.78 -5.30 -3.93
N ALA A 16 3.05 -6.01 -3.05
CA ALA A 16 2.19 -7.11 -3.50
C ALA A 16 1.12 -6.55 -4.42
N VAL A 17 0.85 -7.23 -5.53
CA VAL A 17 -0.21 -6.86 -6.46
C VAL A 17 -1.28 -7.94 -6.47
N ASP A 18 -2.53 -7.55 -6.68
CA ASP A 18 -3.58 -8.53 -6.93
C ASP A 18 -3.32 -9.28 -8.26
N LYS A 19 -3.98 -10.42 -8.46
CA LYS A 19 -3.83 -11.22 -9.69
C LYS A 19 -4.75 -10.78 -10.83
N VAL A 20 -5.70 -9.89 -10.56
CA VAL A 20 -6.79 -9.56 -11.49
C VAL A 20 -6.44 -8.30 -12.26
N ASN A 21 -6.16 -7.22 -11.53
CA ASN A 21 -5.87 -5.89 -12.03
C ASN A 21 -4.40 -5.50 -11.79
N ARG A 22 -3.59 -6.33 -11.15
CA ARG A 22 -2.23 -5.99 -10.69
C ARG A 22 -2.20 -4.72 -9.82
N ASN A 23 -3.27 -4.46 -9.06
CA ASN A 23 -3.30 -3.32 -8.15
C ASN A 23 -2.45 -3.61 -6.91
N SER A 24 -1.55 -2.70 -6.58
CA SER A 24 -0.81 -2.69 -5.32
C SER A 24 -1.60 -1.97 -4.21
N PRO A 25 -1.21 -2.11 -2.93
CA PRO A 25 -1.75 -1.30 -1.85
C PRO A 25 -1.78 0.20 -2.17
N LEU A 26 -0.75 0.69 -2.89
CA LEU A 26 -0.66 2.09 -3.30
C LEU A 26 -1.74 2.45 -4.33
N HIS A 27 -1.99 1.58 -5.32
CA HIS A 27 -3.10 1.77 -6.26
C HIS A 27 -4.44 1.86 -5.53
N CYS A 28 -4.68 0.96 -4.57
CA CYS A 28 -5.90 0.98 -3.78
C CYS A 28 -6.05 2.27 -2.94
N ALA A 29 -4.96 2.75 -2.34
CA ALA A 29 -4.96 3.99 -1.56
C ALA A 29 -5.26 5.22 -2.44
N VAL A 30 -4.68 5.28 -3.64
CA VAL A 30 -4.95 6.33 -4.63
C VAL A 30 -6.39 6.27 -5.14
N LEU A 31 -6.89 5.08 -5.48
CA LEU A 31 -8.28 4.88 -5.93
C LEU A 31 -9.30 5.26 -4.85
N ALA A 32 -8.96 5.06 -3.58
CA ALA A 32 -9.78 5.47 -2.45
C ALA A 32 -9.68 6.96 -2.12
N GLY A 33 -8.75 7.71 -2.75
CA GLY A 33 -8.46 9.10 -2.40
C GLY A 33 -7.89 9.29 -0.99
N ASN A 34 -7.32 8.23 -0.42
CA ASN A 34 -6.85 8.23 0.96
C ASN A 34 -5.38 8.66 1.04
N VAL A 35 -5.17 9.96 1.26
CA VAL A 35 -3.84 10.58 1.31
C VAL A 35 -3.00 10.04 2.48
N ASP A 36 -3.61 9.79 3.63
CA ASP A 36 -2.90 9.24 4.79
C ASP A 36 -2.38 7.83 4.50
N ALA A 37 -3.19 6.98 3.86
CA ALA A 37 -2.78 5.64 3.46
C ALA A 37 -1.66 5.69 2.40
N VAL A 38 -1.69 6.66 1.47
CA VAL A 38 -0.61 6.88 0.51
C VAL A 38 0.70 7.21 1.24
N HIS A 39 0.68 8.14 2.20
CA HIS A 39 1.87 8.49 2.98
C HIS A 39 2.45 7.30 3.73
N ILE A 40 1.61 6.54 4.45
CA ILE A 40 2.05 5.37 5.21
C ILE A 40 2.69 4.32 4.30
N LEU A 41 2.11 4.08 3.11
CA LEU A 41 2.65 3.10 2.16
C LEU A 41 3.98 3.57 1.54
N LEU A 42 4.11 4.86 1.25
CA LEU A 42 5.36 5.45 0.75
C LEU A 42 6.47 5.38 1.82
N GLU A 43 6.15 5.72 3.07
CA GLU A 43 7.09 5.59 4.20
C GLU A 43 7.50 4.13 4.44
N ALA A 44 6.60 3.19 4.16
CA ALA A 44 6.88 1.76 4.23
C ALA A 44 7.67 1.22 3.02
N GLY A 45 8.05 2.06 2.05
CA GLY A 45 8.86 1.68 0.89
C GLY A 45 8.06 1.08 -0.27
N ALA A 46 6.77 1.43 -0.40
CA ALA A 46 5.99 1.05 -1.57
C ALA A 46 6.59 1.66 -2.85
N SER A 47 6.72 0.83 -3.89
CA SER A 47 7.20 1.24 -5.19
C SER A 47 6.09 1.97 -5.95
N VAL A 48 6.41 3.20 -6.33
CA VAL A 48 5.56 4.06 -7.19
C VAL A 48 5.63 3.66 -8.67
N ASP A 49 6.64 2.85 -9.04
CA ASP A 49 6.89 2.42 -10.41
C ASP A 49 6.08 1.16 -10.80
N LEU A 50 5.27 0.63 -9.87
CA LEU A 50 4.42 -0.51 -10.16
C LEU A 50 3.27 -0.08 -11.07
N GLU A 51 3.21 -0.68 -12.25
CA GLU A 51 2.07 -0.54 -13.15
C GLU A 51 1.02 -1.61 -12.84
N ASN A 52 -0.25 -1.19 -12.76
CA ASN A 52 -1.38 -2.10 -12.75
C ASN A 52 -1.62 -2.68 -14.17
N ALA A 53 -2.66 -3.48 -14.36
CA ALA A 53 -2.92 -4.20 -15.61
C ALA A 53 -3.65 -3.37 -16.68
N ASN A 54 -3.68 -2.03 -16.56
CA ASN A 54 -4.31 -1.15 -17.54
C ASN A 54 -3.58 -1.13 -18.89
#